data_AF-A0A949NJW7-F1
#
_entry.id   AF-A0A949NJW7-F1
#
_cell.length_a   1.000
_cell.length_b   1.000
_cell.length_c   1.000
_cell.angle_alpha   90.00
_cell.angle_beta   90.00
_cell.angle_gamma   90.00
#
_symmetry.space_group_name_H-M   'P 1'
#
loop_
_entity.id
_entity.type
_entity.pdbx_description
1 polymer ?
#
loop_
_entity_poly.entity_id
_entity_poly.type
_entity_poly.pdbx_seq_one_letter_code
_entity_poly.pdbx_strand_id
1 'polypeptide(L)' 'MTEPHDWHSTLITGDTRIDAHYRNTQNVRRFFKVEIGDRFRFDRPFMAWMKAHAGSTMRDAVDEWLRREAGR' A
#
# COMPACT_ATOMS: atom_id res chain seq x y z
N MET A 1 -12.92 -8.60 18.17
CA MET A 1 -13.08 -7.50 17.20
C MET A 1 -11.68 -6.94 16.98
N THR A 2 -11.11 -7.07 15.78
CA THR A 2 -9.79 -6.52 15.48
C THR A 2 -9.95 -5.02 15.26
N GLU A 3 -9.21 -4.20 16.01
CA GLU A 3 -9.24 -2.75 15.82
C GLU A 3 -8.69 -2.40 14.43
N PRO A 4 -9.31 -1.44 13.72
CA PRO A 4 -8.83 -1.00 12.41
C PRO A 4 -7.45 -0.36 12.54
N HIS A 5 -6.58 -0.61 11.56
CA HIS A 5 -5.26 0.01 11.54
C HIS A 5 -5.38 1.52 11.30
N ASP A 6 -4.70 2.33 12.12
CA ASP A 6 -4.63 3.76 11.85
C ASP A 6 -3.59 4.07 10.77
N TRP A 7 -4.08 4.11 9.54
CA TRP A 7 -3.32 4.45 8.34
C TRP A 7 -2.74 5.87 8.31
N HIS A 8 -3.05 6.76 9.28
CA HIS A 8 -2.53 8.14 9.31
C HIS A 8 -1.27 8.30 10.17
N SER A 9 -1.17 7.58 11.29
CA SER A 9 -0.10 7.79 12.26
C SER A 9 0.63 6.53 12.70
N THR A 10 0.08 5.34 12.47
CA THR A 10 0.75 4.08 12.86
C THR A 10 1.89 3.76 11.91
N LEU A 11 2.97 3.15 12.43
CA LEU A 11 4.07 2.67 11.58
C LEU A 11 3.55 1.60 10.61
N ILE A 12 3.83 1.80 9.32
CA ILE A 12 3.53 0.82 8.27
C ILE A 12 4.82 0.08 7.93
N THR A 13 4.77 -1.24 8.01
CA THR A 13 5.86 -2.17 7.65
C THR A 13 5.40 -3.07 6.50
N GLY A 14 6.34 -3.81 5.89
CA GLY A 14 6.01 -4.81 4.87
C GLY A 14 4.96 -5.84 5.34
N ASP A 15 4.99 -6.21 6.62
CA ASP A 15 4.07 -7.19 7.21
C ASP A 15 2.69 -6.61 7.58
N THR A 16 2.51 -5.29 7.47
CA THR A 16 1.21 -4.65 7.74
C THR A 16 0.17 -5.17 6.76
N ARG A 17 -0.95 -5.70 7.26
CA ARG A 17 -2.04 -6.19 6.42
C ARG A 17 -2.93 -5.04 5.98
N ILE A 18 -3.31 -5.05 4.71
CA ILE A 18 -4.32 -4.16 4.14
C ILE A 18 -5.67 -4.59 4.71
N ASP A 19 -6.29 -3.72 5.50
CA ASP A 19 -7.61 -3.96 6.07
C ASP A 19 -8.73 -3.30 5.23
N ALA A 20 -9.97 -3.56 5.61
CA ALA A 20 -11.14 -2.97 4.96
C ALA A 20 -11.23 -1.44 5.11
N HIS A 21 -10.43 -0.85 6.00
CA HIS A 21 -10.39 0.58 6.29
C HIS A 21 -9.21 1.28 5.62
N TYR A 22 -8.50 0.61 4.71
CA TYR A 22 -7.36 1.16 3.99
C TYR A 22 -7.65 2.52 3.33
N ARG A 23 -6.70 3.45 3.48
CA ARG A 23 -6.75 4.79 2.89
C ARG A 23 -5.38 5.11 2.29
N ASN A 24 -5.37 5.72 1.10
CA ASN A 24 -4.15 6.27 0.49
C ASN A 24 -3.71 7.56 1.20
N THR A 25 -3.28 7.46 2.45
CA THR A 25 -2.81 8.60 3.26
C THR A 25 -1.38 9.00 2.88
N GLN A 26 -0.91 10.13 3.45
CA GLN A 26 0.49 10.54 3.32
C GLN A 26 1.45 9.59 4.02
N ASN A 27 1.01 8.91 5.08
CA ASN A 27 1.82 7.90 5.76
C ASN A 27 2.04 6.67 4.87
N VAL A 28 0.98 6.18 4.22
CA VAL A 28 1.08 5.11 3.23
C VAL A 28 1.98 5.51 2.06
N ARG A 29 1.85 6.75 1.57
CA ARG A 29 2.74 7.29 0.53
C ARG A 29 4.21 7.25 0.97
N ARG A 30 4.50 7.63 2.22
CA ARG A 30 5.85 7.63 2.77
C ARG A 30 6.41 6.22 2.80
N PHE A 31 5.63 5.24 3.27
CA PHE A 31 6.02 3.83 3.23
C PHE A 31 6.43 3.40 1.81
N PHE A 32 5.56 3.60 0.82
CA PHE A 32 5.88 3.19 -0.55
C PHE A 32 7.09 3.93 -1.13
N LYS A 33 7.27 5.22 -0.83
CA LYS A 33 8.45 5.96 -1.25
C LYS A 33 9.75 5.41 -0.65
N VAL A 34 9.72 4.95 0.60
CA VAL A 34 10.88 4.30 1.23
C VAL A 34 11.21 2.98 0.53
N GLU A 35 10.21 2.17 0.22
CA GLU A 35 10.41 0.85 -0.39
C GLU A 35 10.74 0.89 -1.90
N ILE A 36 10.14 1.83 -2.64
CA ILE A 36 10.18 1.87 -4.11
C ILE A 36 11.06 3.01 -4.65
N GLY A 37 11.21 4.09 -3.88
CA GLY A 37 11.85 5.34 -4.29
C GLY A 37 10.89 6.37 -4.90
N ASP A 38 11.44 7.49 -5.37
CA ASP A 38 10.67 8.67 -5.82
C ASP A 38 9.84 8.46 -7.08
N ARG A 39 10.06 7.35 -7.80
CA ARG A 39 9.19 6.93 -8.90
C ARG A 39 7.79 6.51 -8.45
N PHE A 40 7.61 6.20 -7.17
CA PHE A 40 6.32 5.76 -6.65
C PHE A 40 5.22 6.80 -6.86
N ARG A 41 4.12 6.35 -7.47
CA ARG A 41 2.89 7.12 -7.62
C ARG A 41 1.68 6.21 -7.42
N PHE A 42 0.70 6.72 -6.69
CA PHE A 42 -0.63 6.12 -6.69
C PHE A 42 -1.30 6.39 -8.05
N ASP A 43 -1.40 5.36 -8.87
CA ASP A 43 -2.21 5.39 -10.07
C ASP A 43 -3.56 4.69 -9.85
N ARG A 44 -4.51 4.91 -10.77
CA ARG A 44 -5.86 4.37 -10.65
C ARG A 44 -5.88 2.83 -10.63
N PRO A 45 -5.13 2.13 -11.51
CA PRO A 45 -5.08 0.68 -11.46
C PRO A 45 -4.57 0.15 -10.11
N PHE A 46 -3.51 0.71 -9.56
CA PHE A 46 -2.91 0.27 -8.31
C PHE A 46 -3.84 0.55 -7.12
N MET A 47 -4.47 1.72 -7.08
CA MET A 47 -5.48 2.03 -6.07
C MET A 47 -6.69 1.08 -6.11
N ALA A 48 -7.11 0.64 -7.30
CA ALA A 48 -8.17 -0.35 -7.44
C ALA A 48 -7.73 -1.72 -6.91
N TRP A 49 -6.48 -2.12 -7.17
CA TRP A 49 -5.91 -3.36 -6.64
C TRP A 49 -5.87 -3.37 -5.12
N MET A 50 -5.36 -2.29 -4.49
CA MET A 50 -5.31 -2.17 -3.02
C MET A 50 -6.68 -2.39 -2.37
N LYS A 51 -7.75 -1.87 -2.98
CA LYS A 51 -9.13 -2.05 -2.48
C LYS A 51 -9.65 -3.47 -2.67
N ALA A 52 -9.29 -4.13 -3.75
CA ALA A 52 -9.73 -5.49 -4.06
C ALA A 52 -8.95 -6.57 -3.28
N HIS A 53 -7.75 -6.23 -2.78
CA HIS A 53 -6.83 -7.16 -2.12
C HIS A 53 -6.73 -6.87 -0.61
N ALA A 54 -7.88 -6.61 0.03
CA ALA A 54 -7.95 -6.59 1.49
C ALA A 54 -7.56 -7.97 2.03
N GLY A 55 -6.56 -8.02 2.92
CA GLY A 55 -5.94 -9.25 3.43
C GLY A 55 -4.50 -9.46 2.95
N SER A 56 -4.10 -8.85 1.83
CA SER A 56 -2.69 -8.82 1.40
C SER A 56 -1.85 -7.94 2.33
N THR A 57 -0.53 -8.14 2.28
CA THR A 57 0.44 -7.34 3.03
C THR A 57 0.88 -6.12 2.22
N MET A 58 1.46 -5.14 2.91
CA MET A 58 2.08 -4.00 2.26
C MET A 58 3.31 -4.39 1.43
N ARG A 59 3.96 -5.53 1.75
CA ARG A 59 5.00 -6.12 0.89
C ARG A 59 4.42 -6.56 -0.45
N ASP A 60 3.30 -7.28 -0.44
CA ASP A 60 2.60 -7.70 -1.67
C ASP A 60 2.20 -6.48 -2.52
N ALA A 61 1.80 -5.39 -1.87
CA ALA A 61 1.48 -4.14 -2.56
C ALA A 61 2.70 -3.50 -3.24
N VAL A 62 3.88 -3.58 -2.64
CA VAL A 62 5.12 -3.10 -3.26
C VAL A 62 5.46 -3.95 -4.48
N ASP A 63 5.39 -5.28 -4.34
CA ASP A 63 5.71 -6.21 -5.42
C ASP A 63 4.74 -6.03 -6.59
N GLU A 64 3.45 -5.85 -6.30
CA GLU A 64 2.44 -5.57 -7.31
C GLU A 64 2.69 -4.24 -8.02
N TRP A 65 3.09 -3.19 -7.29
CA TRP A 65 3.43 -1.92 -7.91
C TRP A 65 4.62 -2.07 -8.86
N LEU A 66 5.69 -2.75 -8.43
CA LEU A 66 6.88 -3.00 -9.23
C LEU A 66 6.56 -3.82 -10.48
N ARG A 67 5.71 -4.84 -10.36
CA ARG A 67 5.23 -5.66 -11.48
C ARG A 67 4.48 -4.83 -12.52
N ARG A 68 3.65 -3.87 -12.08
CA ARG A 68 2.92 -2.95 -12.97
C ARG A 68 3.83 -1.95 -13.65
N GLU A 69 4.84 -1.46 -12.93
CA GLU A 69 5.82 -0.52 -13.47
C GLU A 69 6.69 -1.19 -14.54
N ALA A 70 7.15 -2.42 -14.30
CA ALA A 70 7.95 -3.17 -15.27
C ALA A 70 7.20 -3.52 -16.57
N GLY A 71 5.87 -3.53 -16.55
CA GLY A 71 5.03 -3.75 -17.73
C GLY A 71 4.60 -2.48 -18.46
N ARG A 72 5.16 -1.33 -18.08
CA ARG A 72 4.81 -0.01 -18.59
C ARG A 72 5.82 0.49 -19.61
#